data_AF-A0A373GS05-F1
#
_entry.id   AF-A0A373GS05-F1
#
_cell.length_a   1.000
_cell.length_b   1.000
_cell.length_c   1.000
_cell.angle_alpha   90.00
_cell.angle_beta   90.00
_cell.angle_gamma   90.00
#
_symmetry.space_group_name_H-M   'P 1'
#
loop_
_entity.id
_entity.type
_entity.pdbx_description
1 polymer ?
#
loop_
_entity_poly.entity_id
_entity_poly.type
_entity_poly.pdbx_seq_one_letter_code
_entity_poly.pdbx_strand_id
1 'polypeptide(L)'
;MQPLDTVYLQILKNLCTDSSEPIPLDGVDTAALYRLAEKHCSLPFLLPYFEQQPSFSGIKQQTKQMLLSYYQLEHFTRLTFSLLLAEKIPCFLLKGMSLAANYPVPEYRKLGDLDLYIPEKEAFSRACRILETNGYTEEPEDSDHHVTYRFTFPETGRSFTLELHYRIVGIYQFARANELIDEIFSPDHLKPSFVELYGQTYPVLPPTENVFYMLHHMLKHYLYSGFGSRLLCDFTLYLKQYASEIDFEKIHSWCRESKIFHLYELILGSCHLYFGLSASIDPQIRSSAADCAAFLEQILADGDFGSDTERKIVSRGSYRHAGVRAWFHEGHVQMKLRFSKLHKCVLLWPVFWGITFFCFLSNTYRVRHTTLRQTLADFRADNQKTKLLKIFENNDVP
;
A
#
# COMPACT_ATOMS: atom_id res chain seq x y z
N MET A 1 -8.69 4.19 22.78
CA MET A 1 -7.27 3.95 22.48
C MET A 1 -6.55 3.57 23.76
N GLN A 2 -5.78 2.48 23.76
CA GLN A 2 -5.12 2.00 24.97
C GLN A 2 -3.88 2.86 25.30
N PRO A 3 -3.38 2.86 26.55
CA PRO A 3 -2.17 3.60 26.92
C PRO A 3 -0.95 3.23 26.06
N LEU A 4 -0.82 1.93 25.73
CA LEU A 4 0.24 1.41 24.86
C LEU A 4 0.22 2.07 23.47
N ASP A 5 -0.96 2.12 22.84
CA ASP A 5 -1.15 2.72 21.52
C ASP A 5 -0.84 4.21 21.54
N THR A 6 -1.22 4.89 22.63
CA THR A 6 -0.99 6.33 22.80
C THR A 6 0.50 6.64 22.84
N VAL A 7 1.29 5.90 23.63
CA VAL A 7 2.75 6.06 23.69
C VAL A 7 3.39 5.73 22.36
N TYR A 8 2.94 4.66 21.68
CA TYR A 8 3.45 4.31 20.37
C TYR A 8 3.19 5.41 19.33
N LEU A 9 1.97 5.98 19.28
CA LEU A 9 1.63 7.08 18.39
C LEU A 9 2.40 8.37 18.72
N GLN A 10 2.67 8.66 19.99
CA GLN A 10 3.55 9.78 20.37
C GLN A 10 4.97 9.60 19.82
N ILE A 11 5.53 8.38 19.85
CA ILE A 11 6.83 8.09 19.26
C ILE A 11 6.82 8.34 17.74
N LEU A 12 5.77 7.90 17.04
CA LEU A 12 5.60 8.14 15.60
C LEU A 12 5.40 9.63 15.27
N LYS A 13 4.69 10.37 16.13
CA LYS A 13 4.56 11.83 16.04
C LYS A 13 5.93 12.49 16.16
N ASN A 14 6.74 12.09 17.14
CA ASN A 14 8.09 12.62 17.31
C ASN A 14 8.95 12.36 16.07
N LEU A 15 8.87 11.18 15.48
CA LEU A 15 9.52 10.88 14.20
C LEU A 15 9.06 11.84 13.08
N CYS A 16 7.74 11.99 12.89
CA CYS A 16 7.19 12.81 11.79
C CYS A 16 7.45 14.32 11.97
N THR A 17 7.61 14.76 13.22
CA THR A 17 7.92 16.14 13.57
C THR A 17 9.41 16.42 13.70
N ASP A 18 10.26 15.40 13.61
CA ASP A 18 11.69 15.45 13.92
C ASP A 18 11.97 16.02 15.33
N SER A 19 11.13 15.60 16.28
CA SER A 19 11.20 16.01 17.68
C SER A 19 11.97 14.98 18.52
N SER A 20 12.83 15.49 19.40
CA SER A 20 13.53 14.69 20.42
C SER A 20 12.85 14.76 21.79
N GLU A 21 11.57 15.11 21.85
CA GLU A 21 10.83 15.19 23.11
C GLU A 21 10.82 13.84 23.84
N PRO A 22 11.18 13.80 25.14
CA PRO A 22 11.15 12.56 25.89
C PRO A 22 9.70 12.10 26.09
N ILE A 23 9.45 10.81 25.88
CA ILE A 23 8.15 10.19 26.14
C ILE A 23 8.31 9.25 27.34
N PRO A 24 7.67 9.55 28.49
CA PRO A 24 7.69 8.67 29.65
C PRO A 24 7.09 7.30 29.31
N LEU A 25 7.79 6.22 29.67
CA LEU A 25 7.31 4.84 29.49
C LEU A 25 6.65 4.28 30.77
N ASP A 26 6.45 5.13 31.79
CA ASP A 26 5.87 4.73 33.07
C ASP A 26 4.46 4.15 32.90
N GLY A 27 4.23 2.95 33.45
CA GLY A 27 2.95 2.26 33.34
C GLY A 27 2.67 1.60 31.99
N VAL A 28 3.65 1.57 31.06
CA VAL A 28 3.56 0.85 29.79
C VAL A 28 4.44 -0.41 29.82
N ASP A 29 3.88 -1.53 29.37
CA ASP A 29 4.67 -2.75 29.12
C ASP A 29 5.61 -2.52 27.94
N THR A 30 6.90 -2.31 28.23
CA THR A 30 7.93 -2.05 27.22
C THR A 30 8.18 -3.25 26.30
N ALA A 31 7.87 -4.47 26.75
CA ALA A 31 7.90 -5.65 25.89
C ALA A 31 6.70 -5.67 24.92
N ALA A 32 5.52 -5.22 25.35
CA ALA A 32 4.38 -5.03 24.45
C ALA A 32 4.64 -3.93 23.42
N LEU A 33 5.28 -2.83 23.83
CA LEU A 33 5.64 -1.73 22.92
C LEU A 33 6.66 -2.19 21.88
N TYR A 34 7.66 -2.99 22.28
CA TYR A 34 8.58 -3.65 21.35
C TYR A 34 7.82 -4.50 20.32
N ARG A 35 6.92 -5.39 20.77
CA ARG A 35 6.14 -6.27 19.87
C ARG A 35 5.24 -5.47 18.92
N LEU A 36 4.64 -4.39 19.39
CA LEU A 36 3.82 -3.51 18.56
C LEU A 36 4.68 -2.83 17.48
N ALA A 37 5.84 -2.28 17.86
CA ALA A 37 6.75 -1.65 16.91
C ALA A 37 7.32 -2.66 15.89
N GLU A 38 7.63 -3.89 16.32
CA GLU A 38 8.04 -5.00 15.45
C GLU A 38 6.95 -5.36 14.44
N LYS A 39 5.71 -5.54 14.91
CA LYS A 39 4.53 -5.79 14.06
C LYS A 39 4.31 -4.70 12.99
N HIS A 40 4.73 -3.48 13.27
CA HIS A 40 4.65 -2.34 12.36
C HIS A 40 5.97 -2.01 11.65
N CYS A 41 6.98 -2.88 11.74
CA CYS A 41 8.28 -2.69 11.10
C CYS A 41 8.96 -1.35 11.43
N SER A 42 8.82 -0.93 12.69
CA SER A 42 9.14 0.41 13.19
C SER A 42 10.07 0.41 14.41
N LEU A 43 10.70 -0.74 14.69
CA LEU A 43 11.65 -0.90 15.81
C LEU A 43 12.73 0.19 15.87
N PRO A 44 13.35 0.66 14.77
CA PRO A 44 14.37 1.71 14.85
C PRO A 44 13.87 3.00 15.53
N PHE A 45 12.57 3.30 15.45
CA PHE A 45 11.99 4.50 16.07
C PHE A 45 11.95 4.43 17.59
N LEU A 46 12.09 3.23 18.17
CA LEU A 46 12.18 3.03 19.62
C LEU A 46 13.59 3.29 20.18
N LEU A 47 14.63 3.40 19.34
CA LEU A 47 16.03 3.52 19.77
C LEU A 47 16.25 4.60 20.85
N PRO A 48 15.74 5.85 20.70
CA PRO A 48 15.97 6.91 21.70
C PRO A 48 15.33 6.62 23.07
N TYR A 49 14.31 5.78 23.12
CA TYR A 49 13.50 5.53 24.32
C TYR A 49 13.88 4.24 25.05
N PHE A 50 14.62 3.35 24.39
CA PHE A 50 14.88 2.00 24.87
C PHE A 50 16.30 1.77 25.41
N GLU A 51 17.16 2.79 25.52
CA GLU A 51 18.57 2.59 25.89
C GLU A 51 18.77 1.84 27.21
N GLN A 52 17.88 2.07 28.19
CA GLN A 52 17.91 1.45 29.51
C GLN A 52 17.05 0.17 29.61
N GLN A 53 16.40 -0.23 28.51
CA GLN A 53 15.47 -1.35 28.49
C GLN A 53 16.16 -2.66 28.09
N PRO A 54 15.74 -3.83 28.62
CA PRO A 54 16.36 -5.12 28.28
C PRO A 54 16.36 -5.47 26.79
N SER A 55 15.37 -5.00 26.03
CA SER A 55 15.21 -5.28 24.59
C SER A 55 16.08 -4.39 23.68
N PHE A 56 16.88 -3.47 24.23
CA PHE A 56 17.68 -2.53 23.44
C PHE A 56 18.65 -3.20 22.45
N SER A 57 19.28 -4.30 22.87
CA SER A 57 20.20 -5.06 22.01
C SER A 57 19.49 -5.64 20.78
N GLY A 58 18.26 -6.14 20.96
CA GLY A 58 17.40 -6.62 19.88
C GLY A 58 17.03 -5.50 18.90
N ILE A 59 16.65 -4.32 19.40
CA ILE A 59 16.35 -3.15 18.57
C ILE A 59 17.57 -2.74 17.74
N LYS A 60 18.77 -2.70 18.36
CA LYS A 60 20.01 -2.39 17.63
C LYS A 60 20.31 -3.39 16.53
N GLN A 61 20.14 -4.68 16.80
CA GLN A 61 20.38 -5.73 15.82
C GLN A 61 19.42 -5.61 14.63
N GLN A 62 18.12 -5.43 14.91
CA GLN A 62 17.10 -5.24 13.87
C GLN A 62 17.34 -3.96 13.06
N THR A 63 17.76 -2.87 13.72
CA THR A 63 18.10 -1.62 13.04
C THR A 63 19.29 -1.81 12.10
N LYS A 64 20.36 -2.49 12.54
CA LYS A 64 21.50 -2.82 11.67
C LYS A 64 21.09 -3.63 10.45
N GLN A 65 20.20 -4.60 10.63
CA GLN A 65 19.67 -5.40 9.53
C GLN A 65 18.85 -4.55 8.55
N MET A 66 18.03 -3.63 9.06
CA MET A 66 17.25 -2.70 8.25
C MET A 66 18.14 -1.76 7.43
N LEU A 67 19.19 -1.20 8.04
CA LEU A 67 20.21 -0.41 7.34
C LEU A 67 20.88 -1.19 6.22
N LEU A 68 21.27 -2.44 6.48
CA LEU A 68 21.84 -3.31 5.45
C LEU A 68 20.84 -3.53 4.31
N SER A 69 19.61 -3.93 4.63
CA SER A 69 18.55 -4.12 3.63
C SER A 69 18.27 -2.85 2.81
N TYR A 70 18.32 -1.68 3.44
CA TYR A 70 18.16 -0.40 2.77
C TYR A 70 19.19 -0.19 1.65
N TYR A 71 20.49 -0.30 1.97
CA TYR A 71 21.54 -0.09 0.97
C TYR A 71 21.57 -1.15 -0.12
N GLN A 72 21.09 -2.35 0.18
CA GLN A 72 20.94 -3.37 -0.84
C GLN A 72 19.79 -3.09 -1.81
N LEU A 73 18.65 -2.61 -1.29
CA LEU A 73 17.53 -2.20 -2.13
C LEU A 73 17.83 -0.93 -2.91
N GLU A 74 18.60 0.01 -2.35
CA GLU A 74 19.17 1.14 -3.09
C GLU A 74 20.00 0.64 -4.27
N HIS A 75 20.95 -0.27 -4.01
CA HIS A 75 21.82 -0.80 -5.06
C HIS A 75 21.01 -1.52 -6.15
N PHE A 76 20.05 -2.35 -5.75
CA PHE A 76 19.13 -3.02 -6.67
C PHE A 76 18.33 -2.02 -7.51
N THR A 77 17.76 -0.99 -6.86
CA THR A 77 17.04 0.11 -7.53
C THR A 77 17.91 0.77 -8.59
N ARG A 78 19.14 1.17 -8.23
CA ARG A 78 20.08 1.82 -9.14
C ARG A 78 20.45 0.91 -10.31
N LEU A 79 20.70 -0.38 -10.05
CA LEU A 79 21.05 -1.36 -11.07
C LEU A 79 19.91 -1.55 -12.08
N THR A 80 18.69 -1.82 -11.60
CA THR A 80 17.51 -2.00 -12.45
C THR A 80 17.19 -0.74 -13.24
N PHE A 81 17.21 0.43 -12.58
CA PHE A 81 16.93 1.70 -13.24
C PHE A 81 17.98 2.05 -14.30
N SER A 82 19.27 1.87 -14.00
CA SER A 82 20.36 2.14 -14.95
C SER A 82 20.25 1.28 -16.21
N LEU A 83 19.81 0.03 -16.07
CA LEU A 83 19.55 -0.87 -17.19
C LEU A 83 18.44 -0.31 -18.11
N LEU A 84 17.31 0.08 -17.53
CA LEU A 84 16.19 0.66 -18.29
C LEU A 84 16.57 2.01 -18.93
N LEU A 85 17.34 2.83 -18.21
CA LEU A 85 17.82 4.13 -18.68
C LEU A 85 18.77 3.98 -19.88
N ALA A 86 19.69 3.01 -19.85
CA ALA A 86 20.59 2.72 -20.97
C ALA A 86 19.83 2.34 -22.25
N GLU A 87 18.70 1.66 -22.09
CA GLU A 87 17.78 1.28 -23.16
C GLU A 87 16.78 2.38 -23.53
N LYS A 88 16.89 3.58 -22.93
CA LYS A 88 15.99 4.72 -23.14
C LYS A 88 14.52 4.35 -22.89
N ILE A 89 14.26 3.57 -21.85
CA ILE A 89 12.92 3.18 -21.42
C ILE A 89 12.50 4.15 -20.31
N PRO A 90 11.51 5.03 -20.54
CA PRO A 90 11.00 5.91 -19.51
C PRO A 90 10.27 5.08 -18.44
N CYS A 91 10.59 5.33 -17.18
CA CYS A 91 9.91 4.71 -16.04
C CYS A 91 9.89 5.66 -14.84
N PHE A 92 8.91 5.46 -13.97
CA PHE A 92 8.76 6.20 -12.71
C PHE A 92 9.13 5.30 -11.55
N LEU A 93 9.99 5.79 -10.66
CA LEU A 93 10.23 5.17 -9.37
C LEU A 93 9.04 5.44 -8.45
N LEU A 94 8.43 4.38 -7.90
CA LEU A 94 7.32 4.50 -6.98
C LEU A 94 7.75 4.14 -5.55
N LYS A 95 7.05 4.70 -4.57
CA LYS A 95 7.15 4.34 -3.15
C LYS A 95 8.61 4.24 -2.68
N GLY A 96 8.94 3.20 -1.90
CA GLY A 96 10.30 2.74 -1.66
C GLY A 96 11.31 3.87 -1.38
N MET A 97 12.43 3.85 -2.08
CA MET A 97 13.50 4.83 -1.90
C MET A 97 13.02 6.30 -1.98
N SER A 98 12.08 6.61 -2.88
CA SER A 98 11.57 7.99 -3.06
C SER A 98 10.81 8.52 -1.84
N LEU A 99 10.06 7.66 -1.14
CA LEU A 99 9.36 8.03 0.08
C LEU A 99 10.29 8.02 1.30
N ALA A 100 11.27 7.11 1.33
CA ALA A 100 12.25 7.02 2.42
C ALA A 100 13.09 8.29 2.55
N ALA A 101 13.37 8.97 1.45
CA ALA A 101 14.12 10.22 1.44
C ALA A 101 13.47 11.35 2.25
N ASN A 102 12.17 11.25 2.59
CA ASN A 102 11.47 12.25 3.40
C ASN A 102 11.58 11.99 4.92
N TYR A 103 12.18 10.87 5.34
CA TYR A 103 12.39 10.56 6.75
C TYR A 103 13.62 11.29 7.30
N PRO A 104 13.63 11.69 8.59
CA PRO A 104 14.83 12.27 9.22
C PRO A 104 16.06 11.35 9.11
N VAL A 105 15.83 10.04 9.20
CA VAL A 105 16.83 9.00 8.94
C VAL A 105 16.22 8.00 7.93
N PRO A 106 16.50 8.15 6.62
CA PRO A 106 15.91 7.32 5.58
C PRO A 106 16.05 5.82 5.81
N GLU A 107 17.18 5.38 6.37
CA GLU A 107 17.49 3.97 6.62
C GLU A 107 16.64 3.33 7.72
N TYR A 108 15.92 4.12 8.51
CA TYR A 108 15.01 3.60 9.54
C TYR A 108 13.64 3.21 8.97
N ARG A 109 13.37 3.55 7.70
CA ARG A 109 12.16 3.13 7.02
C ARG A 109 12.38 1.77 6.36
N LYS A 110 11.60 0.76 6.76
CA LYS A 110 11.61 -0.55 6.10
C LYS A 110 11.25 -0.41 4.62
N LEU A 111 12.16 -0.89 3.78
CA LEU A 111 11.94 -1.15 2.35
C LEU A 111 11.62 -2.63 2.11
N GLY A 112 10.84 -2.92 1.07
CA GLY A 112 10.47 -4.28 0.71
C GLY A 112 10.90 -4.61 -0.71
N ASP A 113 10.11 -4.17 -1.66
CA ASP A 113 10.23 -4.35 -3.10
C ASP A 113 10.68 -3.07 -3.82
N LEU A 114 11.10 -3.23 -5.07
CA LEU A 114 11.25 -2.13 -6.02
C LEU A 114 9.98 -2.04 -6.86
N ASP A 115 9.27 -0.92 -6.78
CA ASP A 115 8.13 -0.61 -7.64
C ASP A 115 8.54 0.36 -8.75
N LEU A 116 8.38 -0.05 -10.01
CA LEU A 116 8.58 0.82 -11.18
C LEU A 116 7.30 0.90 -12.00
N TYR A 117 6.93 2.09 -12.49
CA TYR A 117 5.78 2.29 -13.36
C TYR A 117 6.18 2.69 -14.78
N ILE A 118 5.61 2.00 -15.78
CA ILE A 118 5.77 2.32 -17.19
C ILE A 118 4.38 2.39 -17.84
N PRO A 119 3.84 3.60 -18.07
CA PRO A 119 2.48 3.76 -18.60
C PRO A 119 2.38 3.42 -20.09
N GLU A 120 3.48 3.54 -20.84
CA GLU A 120 3.50 3.28 -22.28
C GLU A 120 3.66 1.78 -22.56
N LYS A 121 2.69 1.19 -23.25
CA LYS A 121 2.60 -0.27 -23.47
C LYS A 121 3.78 -0.84 -24.24
N GLU A 122 4.24 -0.13 -25.26
CA GLU A 122 5.38 -0.50 -26.08
C GLU A 122 6.69 -0.45 -25.27
N ALA A 123 6.89 0.61 -24.47
CA ALA A 123 8.01 0.73 -23.55
C ALA A 123 7.99 -0.36 -22.47
N PHE A 124 6.81 -0.67 -21.91
CA PHE A 124 6.62 -1.75 -20.94
C PHE A 124 7.01 -3.11 -21.54
N SER A 125 6.52 -3.42 -22.74
CA SER A 125 6.85 -4.67 -23.44
C SER A 125 8.33 -4.79 -23.79
N ARG A 126 9.01 -3.65 -24.02
CA ARG A 126 10.48 -3.61 -24.17
C ARG A 126 11.17 -3.87 -22.84
N ALA A 127 10.70 -3.25 -21.75
CA ALA A 127 11.27 -3.41 -20.42
C ALA A 127 11.25 -4.88 -19.96
N CYS A 128 10.13 -5.59 -20.10
CA CYS A 128 10.04 -7.02 -19.80
C CYS A 128 11.12 -7.84 -20.49
N ARG A 129 11.27 -7.68 -21.81
CA ARG A 129 12.28 -8.40 -22.60
C ARG A 129 13.72 -8.08 -22.17
N ILE A 130 14.00 -6.82 -21.87
CA ILE A 130 15.32 -6.37 -21.40
C ILE A 130 15.61 -6.98 -20.02
N LEU A 131 14.66 -6.94 -19.10
CA LEU A 131 14.81 -7.52 -17.76
C LEU A 131 15.08 -9.03 -17.86
N GLU A 132 14.27 -9.78 -18.62
CA GLU A 132 14.44 -11.23 -18.82
C GLU A 132 15.80 -11.59 -19.40
N THR A 133 16.26 -10.83 -20.41
CA THR A 133 17.59 -11.03 -21.02
C THR A 133 18.73 -10.73 -20.04
N ASN A 134 18.48 -9.91 -19.02
CA ASN A 134 19.44 -9.53 -17.99
C ASN A 134 19.26 -10.30 -16.66
N GLY A 135 18.65 -11.49 -16.71
CA GLY A 135 18.62 -12.42 -15.58
C GLY A 135 17.50 -12.19 -14.56
N TYR A 136 16.53 -11.33 -14.87
CA TYR A 136 15.31 -11.22 -14.07
C TYR A 136 14.37 -12.36 -14.46
N THR A 137 13.91 -13.11 -13.48
CA THR A 137 12.96 -14.22 -13.70
C THR A 137 11.56 -13.77 -13.31
N GLU A 138 10.62 -13.86 -14.24
CA GLU A 138 9.21 -13.57 -13.93
C GLU A 138 8.70 -14.56 -12.87
N GLU A 139 8.10 -14.04 -11.80
CA GLU A 139 7.38 -14.83 -10.81
C GLU A 139 5.89 -14.82 -11.15
N PRO A 140 5.29 -15.97 -11.48
CA PRO A 140 3.87 -16.02 -11.83
C PRO A 140 3.01 -15.50 -10.69
N GLU A 141 2.26 -14.44 -10.96
CA GLU A 141 1.34 -13.81 -10.04
C GLU A 141 0.06 -13.39 -10.77
N ASP A 142 -1.09 -13.58 -10.13
CA ASP A 142 -2.38 -13.14 -10.68
C ASP A 142 -2.54 -11.61 -10.52
N SER A 143 -1.66 -10.78 -11.08
CA SER A 143 -1.78 -9.31 -10.99
C SER A 143 -2.46 -8.70 -12.21
N ASP A 144 -3.33 -7.71 -11.98
CA ASP A 144 -4.04 -6.96 -13.03
C ASP A 144 -3.44 -5.58 -13.32
N HIS A 145 -2.28 -5.27 -12.72
CA HIS A 145 -1.63 -3.97 -12.86
C HIS A 145 -0.10 -4.02 -12.96
N HIS A 146 0.54 -5.15 -12.64
CA HIS A 146 1.99 -5.32 -12.76
C HIS A 146 2.40 -6.74 -13.18
N VAL A 147 3.67 -6.89 -13.50
CA VAL A 147 4.39 -8.17 -13.58
C VAL A 147 5.46 -8.19 -12.49
N THR A 148 5.61 -9.32 -11.81
CA THR A 148 6.57 -9.49 -10.72
C THR A 148 7.82 -10.21 -11.25
N TYR A 149 8.99 -9.64 -10.99
CA TYR A 149 10.28 -10.24 -11.32
C TYR A 149 11.09 -10.49 -10.05
N ARG A 150 11.81 -11.62 -10.01
CA ARG A 150 12.86 -11.90 -9.05
C ARG A 150 14.22 -11.77 -9.72
N PHE A 151 15.11 -11.02 -9.10
CA PHE A 151 16.51 -10.94 -9.47
C PHE A 151 17.38 -11.46 -8.34
N THR A 152 18.31 -12.37 -8.65
CA THR A 152 19.25 -12.93 -7.67
C THR A 152 20.66 -12.51 -8.03
N PHE A 153 21.32 -11.77 -7.14
CA PHE A 153 22.72 -11.39 -7.32
C PHE A 153 23.62 -12.63 -7.26
N PRO A 154 24.30 -13.02 -8.35
CA PRO A 154 25.09 -14.25 -8.40
C PRO A 154 26.17 -14.34 -7.33
N GLU A 155 26.78 -13.21 -6.98
CA GLU A 155 27.89 -13.13 -6.03
C GLU A 155 27.46 -13.37 -4.58
N THR A 156 26.22 -13.06 -4.25
CA THR A 156 25.72 -13.13 -2.86
C THR A 156 24.60 -14.14 -2.66
N GLY A 157 23.99 -14.61 -3.75
CA GLY A 157 22.78 -15.45 -3.72
C GLY A 157 21.54 -14.72 -3.17
N ARG A 158 21.60 -13.40 -2.95
CA ARG A 158 20.48 -12.63 -2.41
C ARG A 158 19.51 -12.26 -3.52
N SER A 159 18.23 -12.47 -3.26
CA SER A 159 17.15 -12.19 -4.20
C SER A 159 16.35 -10.95 -3.81
N PHE A 160 15.94 -10.19 -4.81
CA PHE A 160 15.09 -9.00 -4.67
C PHE A 160 13.91 -9.10 -5.63
N THR A 161 12.81 -8.47 -5.22
CA THR A 161 11.57 -8.42 -6.00
C THR A 161 11.43 -7.06 -6.67
N LEU A 162 11.12 -7.07 -7.95
CA LEU A 162 10.71 -5.92 -8.75
C LEU A 162 9.23 -6.11 -9.13
N GLU A 163 8.36 -5.20 -8.72
CA GLU A 163 7.02 -5.04 -9.29
C GLU A 163 7.10 -4.02 -10.44
N LEU A 164 6.96 -4.51 -11.68
CA LEU A 164 6.93 -3.66 -12.88
C LEU A 164 5.47 -3.39 -13.25
N HIS A 165 4.99 -2.19 -12.93
CA HIS A 165 3.62 -1.75 -13.13
C HIS A 165 3.38 -1.25 -14.55
N TYR A 166 2.37 -1.80 -15.23
CA TYR A 166 1.80 -1.27 -16.49
C TYR A 166 0.53 -0.45 -16.24
N ARG A 167 -0.06 -0.56 -15.05
CA ARG A 167 -1.13 0.29 -14.54
C ARG A 167 -0.80 0.68 -13.11
N ILE A 168 -1.11 1.91 -12.71
CA ILE A 168 -0.66 2.43 -11.42
C ILE A 168 -1.24 1.67 -10.22
N VAL A 169 -2.49 1.17 -10.34
CA VAL A 169 -3.19 0.38 -9.31
C VAL A 169 -4.07 -0.68 -9.96
N GLY A 170 -4.52 -1.66 -9.16
CA GLY A 170 -5.44 -2.72 -9.60
C GLY A 170 -6.84 -2.20 -9.95
N ILE A 171 -7.60 -2.99 -10.72
CA ILE A 171 -8.89 -2.59 -11.28
C ILE A 171 -9.97 -2.63 -10.19
N TYR A 172 -10.69 -1.52 -10.03
CA TYR A 172 -11.85 -1.41 -9.14
C TYR A 172 -13.13 -1.92 -9.81
N GLN A 173 -14.11 -2.33 -9.01
CA GLN A 173 -15.46 -2.63 -9.52
C GLN A 173 -16.18 -1.37 -10.03
N PHE A 174 -15.84 -0.20 -9.48
CA PHE A 174 -16.41 1.07 -9.90
C PHE A 174 -15.71 1.62 -11.14
N ALA A 175 -16.37 1.53 -12.29
CA ALA A 175 -15.80 1.88 -13.59
C ALA A 175 -15.26 3.32 -13.66
N ARG A 176 -16.00 4.30 -13.11
CA ARG A 176 -15.58 5.70 -13.17
C ARG A 176 -14.25 5.97 -12.45
N ALA A 177 -13.99 5.29 -11.34
CA ALA A 177 -12.67 5.39 -10.69
C ALA A 177 -11.56 4.87 -11.60
N ASN A 178 -11.78 3.78 -12.34
CA ASN A 178 -10.78 3.27 -13.26
C ASN A 178 -10.52 4.23 -14.42
N GLU A 179 -11.58 4.78 -15.03
CA GLU A 179 -11.46 5.76 -16.11
C GLU A 179 -10.64 6.98 -15.67
N LEU A 180 -10.95 7.53 -14.50
CA LEU A 180 -10.23 8.67 -13.94
C LEU A 180 -8.75 8.34 -13.68
N ILE A 181 -8.47 7.19 -13.07
CA ILE A 181 -7.09 6.74 -12.80
C ILE A 181 -6.33 6.55 -14.11
N ASP A 182 -6.94 5.88 -15.08
CA ASP A 182 -6.29 5.61 -16.37
C ASP A 182 -6.02 6.91 -17.14
N GLU A 183 -6.91 7.91 -17.03
CA GLU A 183 -6.71 9.25 -17.59
C GLU A 183 -5.54 9.98 -16.91
N ILE A 184 -5.56 10.12 -15.58
CA ILE A 184 -4.54 10.85 -14.81
C ILE A 184 -3.13 10.28 -15.04
N PHE A 185 -3.01 8.96 -15.01
CA PHE A 185 -1.71 8.27 -15.09
C PHE A 185 -1.34 7.84 -16.52
N SER A 186 -2.10 8.28 -17.53
CA SER A 186 -1.77 8.02 -18.94
C SER A 186 -0.47 8.71 -19.38
N PRO A 187 0.23 8.19 -20.41
CA PRO A 187 1.43 8.82 -20.96
C PRO A 187 1.22 10.27 -21.42
N ASP A 188 0.01 10.61 -21.89
CA ASP A 188 -0.30 11.94 -22.43
C ASP A 188 -0.49 13.01 -21.33
N HIS A 189 -0.93 12.59 -20.14
CA HIS A 189 -1.22 13.50 -19.02
C HIS A 189 -0.11 13.52 -17.98
N LEU A 190 0.51 12.37 -17.71
CA LEU A 190 1.48 12.21 -16.64
C LEU A 190 2.86 12.73 -17.06
N LYS A 191 3.30 13.82 -16.42
CA LYS A 191 4.65 14.37 -16.57
C LYS A 191 5.47 14.02 -15.34
N PRO A 192 6.76 13.66 -15.45
CA PRO A 192 7.57 13.32 -14.28
C PRO A 192 7.94 14.56 -13.47
N SER A 193 7.95 14.38 -12.15
CA SER A 193 8.85 15.13 -11.26
C SER A 193 10.14 14.34 -11.06
N PHE A 194 11.13 14.93 -10.39
CA PHE A 194 12.44 14.30 -10.22
C PHE A 194 12.91 14.41 -8.78
N VAL A 195 13.54 13.34 -8.30
CA VAL A 195 14.26 13.31 -7.03
C VAL A 195 15.69 12.87 -7.27
N GLU A 196 16.64 13.50 -6.58
CA GLU A 196 18.04 13.10 -6.60
C GLU A 196 18.34 12.22 -5.38
N LEU A 197 18.76 10.98 -5.61
CA LEU A 197 19.12 10.02 -4.57
C LEU A 197 20.51 9.45 -4.89
N TYR A 198 21.44 9.62 -3.96
CA TYR A 198 22.82 9.10 -4.08
C TYR A 198 23.52 9.46 -5.41
N GLY A 199 23.30 10.68 -5.91
CA GLY A 199 23.89 11.17 -7.16
C GLY A 199 23.24 10.66 -8.45
N GLN A 200 22.10 9.96 -8.35
CA GLN A 200 21.27 9.56 -9.48
C GLN A 200 19.93 10.29 -9.42
N THR A 201 19.52 10.89 -10.54
CA THR A 201 18.19 11.48 -10.69
C THR A 201 17.20 10.41 -11.14
N TYR A 202 16.08 10.31 -10.42
CA TYR A 202 14.98 9.38 -10.71
C TYR A 202 13.72 10.15 -11.09
N PRO A 203 13.04 9.81 -12.20
CA PRO A 203 11.68 10.26 -12.46
C PRO A 203 10.74 9.65 -11.42
N VAL A 204 9.88 10.48 -10.84
CA VAL A 204 8.85 10.11 -9.86
C VAL A 204 7.51 10.73 -10.25
N LEU A 205 6.43 10.25 -9.67
CA LEU A 205 5.12 10.89 -9.83
C LEU A 205 5.19 12.34 -9.30
N PRO A 206 4.54 13.32 -9.96
CA PRO A 206 4.45 14.66 -9.38
C PRO A 206 3.67 14.66 -8.06
N PRO A 207 3.88 15.68 -7.21
CA PRO A 207 3.35 15.68 -5.85
C PRO A 207 1.85 15.42 -5.72
N THR A 208 1.04 16.01 -6.60
CA THR A 208 -0.42 15.83 -6.56
C THR A 208 -0.81 14.39 -6.93
N GLU A 209 -0.27 13.87 -8.02
CA GLU A 209 -0.52 12.50 -8.49
C GLU A 209 0.03 11.47 -7.49
N ASN A 210 1.17 11.74 -6.85
CA ASN A 210 1.74 10.87 -5.84
C ASN A 210 0.86 10.79 -4.58
N VAL A 211 0.29 11.91 -4.12
CA VAL A 211 -0.68 11.89 -3.01
C VAL A 211 -1.89 11.02 -3.36
N PHE A 212 -2.45 11.18 -4.56
CA PHE A 212 -3.58 10.38 -5.01
C PHE A 212 -3.21 8.88 -5.10
N TYR A 213 -2.01 8.58 -5.60
CA TYR A 213 -1.46 7.22 -5.63
C TYR A 213 -1.31 6.61 -4.23
N MET A 214 -0.76 7.35 -3.27
CA MET A 214 -0.59 6.90 -1.88
C MET A 214 -1.94 6.56 -1.22
N LEU A 215 -2.99 7.32 -1.52
CA LEU A 215 -4.35 7.02 -1.05
C LEU A 215 -4.87 5.70 -1.62
N HIS A 216 -4.70 5.46 -2.93
CA HIS A 216 -5.09 4.19 -3.53
C HIS A 216 -4.24 3.01 -3.05
N HIS A 217 -2.96 3.23 -2.76
CA HIS A 217 -2.09 2.22 -2.16
C HIS A 217 -2.57 1.82 -0.75
N MET A 218 -2.85 2.81 0.10
CA MET A 218 -3.45 2.56 1.42
C MET A 218 -4.82 1.90 1.32
N LEU A 219 -5.67 2.31 0.36
CA LEU A 219 -6.96 1.68 0.10
C LEU A 219 -6.82 0.19 -0.25
N LYS A 220 -5.90 -0.15 -1.18
CA LYS A 220 -5.61 -1.55 -1.57
C LYS A 220 -5.27 -2.36 -0.32
N HIS A 221 -4.33 -1.88 0.49
CA HIS A 221 -3.95 -2.61 1.70
C HIS A 221 -5.10 -2.71 2.71
N TYR A 222 -5.81 -1.61 2.97
CA TYR A 222 -6.92 -1.61 3.91
C TYR A 222 -8.01 -2.63 3.54
N LEU A 223 -8.31 -2.78 2.25
CA LEU A 223 -9.34 -3.71 1.77
C LEU A 223 -8.91 -5.18 1.79
N TYR A 224 -7.61 -5.49 1.66
CA TYR A 224 -7.16 -6.86 1.39
C TYR A 224 -6.25 -7.48 2.45
N SER A 225 -5.41 -6.69 3.12
CA SER A 225 -4.39 -7.22 4.03
C SER A 225 -4.16 -6.41 5.31
N GLY A 226 -4.76 -5.23 5.44
CA GLY A 226 -4.34 -4.22 6.42
C GLY A 226 -3.04 -3.54 6.00
N PHE A 227 -2.74 -2.38 6.58
CA PHE A 227 -1.42 -1.75 6.47
C PHE A 227 -0.95 -1.24 7.82
N GLY A 228 0.38 -1.20 8.01
CA GLY A 228 0.99 -0.70 9.23
C GLY A 228 1.11 0.82 9.26
N SER A 229 1.41 1.35 10.45
CA SER A 229 1.62 2.78 10.70
C SER A 229 2.64 3.47 9.78
N ARG A 230 3.55 2.71 9.15
CA ARG A 230 4.51 3.19 8.14
C ARG A 230 3.84 3.99 7.03
N LEU A 231 2.72 3.55 6.46
CA LEU A 231 2.08 4.27 5.35
C LEU A 231 1.51 5.63 5.78
N LEU A 232 1.10 5.77 7.04
CA LEU A 232 0.67 7.07 7.60
C LEU A 232 1.87 7.98 7.88
N CYS A 233 3.01 7.41 8.30
CA CYS A 233 4.26 8.15 8.42
C CYS A 233 4.73 8.66 7.05
N ASP A 234 4.72 7.79 6.03
CA ASP A 234 5.03 8.13 4.65
C ASP A 234 4.17 9.31 4.18
N PHE A 235 2.85 9.20 4.36
CA PHE A 235 1.90 10.23 3.95
C PHE A 235 2.15 11.55 4.68
N THR A 236 2.36 11.50 6.00
CA THR A 236 2.63 12.68 6.83
C THR A 236 3.91 13.40 6.39
N LEU A 237 5.01 12.67 6.25
CA LEU A 237 6.30 13.23 5.88
C LEU A 237 6.29 13.75 4.44
N TYR A 238 5.63 13.05 3.52
CA TYR A 238 5.48 13.49 2.14
C TYR A 238 4.68 14.79 2.04
N LEU A 239 3.52 14.87 2.70
CA LEU A 239 2.72 16.10 2.71
C LEU A 239 3.48 17.27 3.34
N LYS A 240 4.22 17.03 4.43
CA LYS A 240 5.05 18.06 5.07
C LYS A 240 6.11 18.62 4.10
N GLN A 241 6.73 17.76 3.30
CA GLN A 241 7.77 18.16 2.35
C GLN A 241 7.22 18.88 1.12
N TYR A 242 6.10 18.40 0.55
CA TYR A 242 5.62 18.85 -0.77
C TYR A 242 4.32 19.67 -0.72
N ALA A 243 3.85 20.10 0.46
CA ALA A 243 2.58 20.82 0.61
C ALA A 243 2.40 22.00 -0.35
N SER A 244 3.46 22.75 -0.67
CA SER A 244 3.40 23.89 -1.58
C SER A 244 3.25 23.52 -3.05
N GLU A 245 3.51 22.27 -3.42
CA GLU A 245 3.46 21.75 -4.79
C GLU A 245 2.21 20.89 -5.05
N ILE A 246 1.45 20.59 -4.00
CA ILE A 246 0.25 19.76 -4.07
C ILE A 246 -0.98 20.63 -4.35
N ASP A 247 -1.71 20.28 -5.40
CA ASP A 247 -3.03 20.85 -5.70
C ASP A 247 -4.11 20.08 -4.93
N PHE A 248 -4.42 20.55 -3.72
CA PHE A 248 -5.41 19.91 -2.86
C PHE A 248 -6.83 19.94 -3.44
N GLU A 249 -7.19 20.94 -4.24
CA GLU A 249 -8.50 20.98 -4.91
C GLU A 249 -8.64 19.85 -5.94
N LYS A 250 -7.56 19.55 -6.68
CA LYS A 250 -7.54 18.35 -7.54
C LYS A 250 -7.66 17.08 -6.74
N ILE A 251 -6.94 16.93 -5.63
CA ILE A 251 -7.07 15.75 -4.75
C ILE A 251 -8.52 15.58 -4.31
N HIS A 252 -9.18 16.66 -3.91
CA HIS A 252 -10.58 16.62 -3.50
C HIS A 252 -11.50 16.18 -4.63
N SER A 253 -11.33 16.77 -5.82
CA SER A 253 -12.10 16.41 -7.01
C SER A 253 -11.92 14.92 -7.35
N TRP A 254 -10.67 14.47 -7.46
CA TRP A 254 -10.35 13.09 -7.80
C TRP A 254 -10.87 12.11 -6.77
N CYS A 255 -10.76 12.43 -5.47
CA CYS A 255 -11.25 11.56 -4.40
C CYS A 255 -12.78 11.50 -4.36
N ARG A 256 -13.50 12.59 -4.65
CA ARG A 256 -14.97 12.58 -4.75
C ARG A 256 -15.43 11.75 -5.95
N GLU A 257 -14.77 11.93 -7.07
CA GLU A 257 -15.08 11.24 -8.32
C GLU A 257 -14.77 9.75 -8.26
N SER A 258 -13.67 9.34 -7.62
CA SER A 258 -13.33 7.94 -7.35
C SER A 258 -14.02 7.36 -6.12
N LYS A 259 -14.84 8.18 -5.41
CA LYS A 259 -15.61 7.82 -4.20
C LYS A 259 -14.76 7.36 -3.01
N ILE A 260 -13.53 7.85 -2.90
CA ILE A 260 -12.61 7.61 -1.78
C ILE A 260 -12.43 8.83 -0.87
N PHE A 261 -13.19 9.91 -1.07
CA PHE A 261 -13.05 11.15 -0.28
C PHE A 261 -13.12 10.92 1.23
N HIS A 262 -14.01 10.04 1.71
CA HIS A 262 -14.08 9.75 3.14
C HIS A 262 -12.83 9.01 3.68
N LEU A 263 -12.22 8.14 2.87
CA LEU A 263 -10.93 7.54 3.23
C LEU A 263 -9.85 8.63 3.33
N TYR A 264 -9.83 9.57 2.39
CA TYR A 264 -8.90 10.69 2.42
C TYR A 264 -9.08 11.52 3.70
N GLU A 265 -10.32 11.85 4.06
CA GLU A 265 -10.65 12.53 5.31
C GLU A 265 -10.07 11.77 6.52
N LEU A 266 -10.38 10.48 6.65
CA LEU A 266 -9.90 9.66 7.78
C LEU A 266 -8.37 9.60 7.87
N ILE A 267 -7.68 9.43 6.74
CA ILE A 267 -6.22 9.40 6.69
C ILE A 267 -5.65 10.74 7.12
N LEU A 268 -6.07 11.84 6.48
CA LEU A 268 -5.52 13.16 6.73
C LEU A 268 -5.85 13.63 8.16
N GLY A 269 -7.08 13.41 8.63
CA GLY A 269 -7.49 13.68 10.00
C GLY A 269 -6.67 12.91 11.03
N SER A 270 -6.36 11.63 10.74
CA SER A 270 -5.47 10.83 11.60
C SER A 270 -4.05 11.39 11.61
N CYS A 271 -3.52 11.82 10.46
CA CYS A 271 -2.21 12.46 10.37
C CYS A 271 -2.14 13.78 11.17
N HIS A 272 -3.17 14.63 11.09
CA HIS A 272 -3.27 15.86 11.90
C HIS A 272 -3.29 15.56 13.41
N LEU A 273 -4.12 14.61 13.83
CA LEU A 273 -4.35 14.34 15.25
C LEU A 273 -3.20 13.57 15.91
N TYR A 274 -2.60 12.61 15.21
CA TYR A 274 -1.73 11.61 15.83
C TYR A 274 -0.31 11.56 15.27
N PHE A 275 -0.05 12.10 14.07
CA PHE A 275 1.29 12.08 13.44
C PHE A 275 1.94 13.46 13.37
N GLY A 276 1.28 14.51 13.86
CA GLY A 276 1.85 15.86 13.94
C GLY A 276 1.89 16.60 12.60
N LEU A 277 1.07 16.19 11.62
CA LEU A 277 0.86 16.98 10.42
C LEU A 277 0.21 18.33 10.80
N SER A 278 0.69 19.44 10.23
CA SER A 278 0.11 20.77 10.50
C SER A 278 -1.32 20.86 10.01
N ALA A 279 -2.23 21.35 10.85
CA ALA A 279 -3.63 21.61 10.46
C ALA A 279 -3.80 22.65 9.34
N SER A 280 -2.72 23.36 8.96
CA SER A 280 -2.70 24.25 7.79
C SER A 280 -2.56 23.51 6.46
N ILE A 281 -2.16 22.23 6.48
CA ILE A 281 -2.05 21.39 5.29
C ILE A 281 -3.43 20.84 5.00
N ASP A 282 -4.08 21.38 3.97
CA ASP A 282 -5.46 21.10 3.60
C ASP A 282 -6.48 21.26 4.76
N PRO A 283 -6.71 22.51 5.22
CA PRO A 283 -7.56 22.80 6.38
C PRO A 283 -9.06 22.58 6.12
N GLN A 284 -9.45 22.30 4.88
CA GLN A 284 -10.86 22.08 4.51
C GLN A 284 -11.34 20.70 4.97
N ILE A 285 -10.42 19.74 5.08
CA ILE A 285 -10.74 18.39 5.49
C ILE A 285 -11.06 18.36 6.98
N ARG A 286 -12.22 17.79 7.28
CA ARG A 286 -12.71 17.61 8.64
C ARG A 286 -12.95 16.14 8.88
N SER A 287 -12.51 15.65 10.01
CA SER A 287 -12.80 14.29 10.44
C SER A 287 -13.11 14.28 11.92
N SER A 288 -14.06 13.43 12.30
CA SER A 288 -14.38 13.21 13.70
C SER A 288 -13.17 12.59 14.40
N ALA A 289 -12.75 13.14 15.53
CA ALA A 289 -11.69 12.56 16.34
C ALA A 289 -12.02 11.11 16.75
N ALA A 290 -13.31 10.80 16.95
CA ALA A 290 -13.76 9.44 17.25
C ALA A 290 -13.58 8.50 16.05
N ASP A 291 -13.86 8.96 14.83
CA ASP A 291 -13.71 8.14 13.62
C ASP A 291 -12.23 7.92 13.29
N CYS A 292 -11.38 8.95 13.43
CA CYS A 292 -9.93 8.82 13.30
C CYS A 292 -9.35 7.86 14.34
N ALA A 293 -9.81 7.94 15.60
CA ALA A 293 -9.39 7.02 16.64
C ALA A 293 -9.76 5.56 16.31
N ALA A 294 -11.00 5.32 15.87
CA ALA A 294 -11.46 3.99 15.47
C ALA A 294 -10.69 3.45 14.26
N PHE A 295 -10.41 4.30 13.27
CA PHE A 295 -9.59 3.96 12.11
C PHE A 295 -8.16 3.56 12.50
N LEU A 296 -7.52 4.33 13.39
CA LEU A 296 -6.18 4.01 13.87
C LEU A 296 -6.13 2.76 14.75
N GLU A 297 -7.12 2.55 15.62
CA GLU A 297 -7.21 1.32 16.41
C GLU A 297 -7.26 0.09 15.51
N GLN A 298 -7.97 0.16 14.38
CA GLN A 298 -7.97 -0.92 13.39
C GLN A 298 -6.61 -1.09 12.71
N ILE A 299 -5.95 0.00 12.30
CA ILE A 299 -4.61 -0.06 11.69
C ILE A 299 -3.59 -0.70 12.63
N LEU A 300 -3.59 -0.31 13.90
CA LEU A 300 -2.71 -0.88 14.93
C LEU A 300 -3.03 -2.35 15.21
N ALA A 301 -4.32 -2.70 15.20
CA ALA A 301 -4.77 -4.09 15.34
C ALA A 301 -4.40 -4.97 14.14
N ASP A 302 -4.33 -4.42 12.93
CA ASP A 302 -3.91 -5.14 11.73
C ASP A 302 -2.38 -5.38 11.75
N GLY A 303 -1.53 -4.34 11.68
CA GLY A 303 -0.08 -4.50 11.54
C GLY A 303 0.45 -4.29 10.11
N ASP A 304 1.77 -4.37 9.92
CA ASP A 304 2.40 -4.28 8.59
C ASP A 304 2.61 -5.67 7.97
N PHE A 305 1.65 -6.14 7.18
CA PHE A 305 1.74 -7.42 6.46
C PHE A 305 2.34 -7.28 5.06
N GLY A 306 2.92 -6.13 4.72
CA GLY A 306 3.33 -5.80 3.35
C GLY A 306 4.48 -6.62 2.75
N SER A 307 5.06 -7.59 3.47
CA SER A 307 6.17 -8.40 2.92
C SER A 307 6.31 -9.82 3.48
N ASP A 308 5.46 -10.25 4.42
CA ASP A 308 5.60 -11.59 5.00
C ASP A 308 4.77 -12.59 4.22
N THR A 309 5.43 -13.71 3.89
CA THR A 309 5.09 -14.80 2.99
C THR A 309 3.75 -15.51 3.21
N GLU A 310 2.94 -15.07 4.17
CA GLU A 310 1.53 -15.42 4.21
C GLU A 310 0.73 -14.47 3.31
N ARG A 311 0.85 -14.71 1.99
CA ARG A 311 -0.16 -14.32 1.02
C ARG A 311 -1.47 -15.00 1.42
N LYS A 312 -2.19 -14.44 2.41
CA LYS A 312 -3.61 -14.72 2.54
C LYS A 312 -4.22 -14.23 1.24
N ILE A 313 -4.57 -15.17 0.37
CA ILE A 313 -5.45 -14.92 -0.76
C ILE A 313 -6.82 -14.61 -0.15
N VAL A 314 -6.95 -13.42 0.43
CA VAL A 314 -8.21 -12.88 0.94
C VAL A 314 -9.02 -12.42 -0.26
N SER A 315 -10.33 -12.61 -0.15
CA SER A 315 -11.36 -12.28 -1.12
C SER A 315 -11.04 -11.06 -1.98
N ARG A 316 -10.74 -11.27 -3.27
CA ARG A 316 -10.84 -10.21 -4.27
C ARG A 316 -12.30 -9.84 -4.42
N GLY A 317 -12.72 -8.81 -3.68
CA GLY A 317 -14.04 -8.21 -3.77
C GLY A 317 -14.72 -8.12 -2.41
N SER A 318 -14.95 -6.90 -1.93
CA SER A 318 -16.17 -6.62 -1.17
C SER A 318 -16.59 -5.18 -1.43
N TYR A 319 -17.69 -5.01 -2.16
CA TYR A 319 -18.50 -3.80 -2.08
C TYR A 319 -19.94 -4.23 -1.79
N ARG A 320 -20.35 -3.88 -0.56
CA ARG A 320 -21.68 -3.93 0.07
C ARG A 320 -22.76 -4.76 -0.62
N HIS A 321 -23.09 -5.89 0.01
CA HIS A 321 -24.41 -6.13 0.59
C HIS A 321 -24.26 -7.22 1.66
N ALA A 322 -24.79 -7.02 2.87
CA ALA A 322 -24.89 -8.12 3.83
C ALA A 322 -26.05 -9.03 3.40
N GLY A 323 -25.74 -10.20 2.85
CA GLY A 323 -26.73 -11.22 2.54
C GLY A 323 -26.35 -12.15 1.39
N VAL A 324 -27.12 -13.23 1.24
CA VAL A 324 -27.01 -14.23 0.16
C VAL A 324 -26.89 -13.57 -1.22
N ARG A 325 -27.53 -12.40 -1.40
CA ARG A 325 -27.54 -11.61 -2.64
C ARG A 325 -26.17 -11.06 -3.05
N ALA A 326 -25.32 -10.66 -2.10
CA ALA A 326 -23.98 -10.17 -2.38
C ALA A 326 -23.02 -11.29 -2.76
N TRP A 327 -23.20 -12.45 -2.14
CA TRP A 327 -22.50 -13.67 -2.49
C TRP A 327 -22.86 -14.13 -3.91
N PHE A 328 -24.14 -14.08 -4.27
CA PHE A 328 -24.57 -14.31 -5.65
C PHE A 328 -24.00 -13.25 -6.61
N HIS A 329 -23.96 -11.99 -6.22
CA HIS A 329 -23.37 -10.95 -7.05
C HIS A 329 -21.86 -11.17 -7.29
N GLU A 330 -21.10 -11.45 -6.23
CA GLU A 330 -19.66 -11.70 -6.29
C GLU A 330 -19.36 -12.96 -7.11
N GLY A 331 -20.05 -14.06 -6.86
CA GLY A 331 -19.91 -15.26 -7.69
C GLY A 331 -20.28 -15.00 -9.16
N HIS A 332 -21.20 -14.06 -9.43
CA HIS A 332 -21.55 -13.68 -10.80
C HIS A 332 -20.46 -12.85 -11.47
N VAL A 333 -19.83 -11.94 -10.73
CA VAL A 333 -18.67 -11.15 -11.20
C VAL A 333 -17.49 -12.07 -11.49
N GLN A 334 -17.16 -12.98 -10.57
CA GLN A 334 -16.11 -13.98 -10.76
C GLN A 334 -16.38 -14.88 -11.97
N MET A 335 -17.64 -15.25 -12.20
CA MET A 335 -18.05 -15.97 -13.41
C MET A 335 -17.79 -15.15 -14.68
N LYS A 336 -18.17 -13.87 -14.71
CA LYS A 336 -17.95 -13.00 -15.88
C LYS A 336 -16.47 -12.76 -16.17
N LEU A 337 -15.64 -12.60 -15.14
CA LEU A 337 -14.19 -12.44 -15.29
C LEU A 337 -13.54 -13.71 -15.84
N ARG A 338 -13.86 -14.88 -15.26
CA ARG A 338 -13.35 -16.18 -15.68
C ARG A 338 -13.79 -16.54 -17.11
N PHE A 339 -15.00 -16.15 -17.49
CA PHE A 339 -15.57 -16.40 -18.81
C PHE A 339 -15.77 -15.10 -19.58
N SER A 340 -14.76 -14.23 -19.62
CA SER A 340 -14.82 -12.88 -20.21
C SER A 340 -15.31 -12.85 -21.68
N LYS A 341 -15.02 -13.89 -22.46
CA LYS A 341 -15.47 -14.01 -23.86
C LYS A 341 -16.82 -14.73 -24.03
N LEU A 342 -17.19 -15.61 -23.08
CA LEU A 342 -18.33 -16.53 -23.21
C LEU A 342 -19.54 -16.15 -22.35
N HIS A 343 -19.37 -15.28 -21.35
CA HIS A 343 -20.44 -14.84 -20.45
C HIS A 343 -21.57 -14.07 -21.16
N LYS A 344 -21.40 -13.69 -22.44
CA LYS A 344 -22.45 -13.06 -23.26
C LYS A 344 -23.59 -14.04 -23.59
N CYS A 345 -23.35 -15.36 -23.53
CA CYS A 345 -24.38 -16.38 -23.75
C CYS A 345 -25.09 -16.72 -22.43
N VAL A 346 -26.27 -16.13 -22.21
CA VAL A 346 -27.05 -16.27 -20.97
C VAL A 346 -27.48 -17.71 -20.68
N LEU A 347 -27.75 -18.51 -21.73
CA LEU A 347 -28.15 -19.91 -21.58
C LEU A 347 -27.08 -20.79 -20.92
N LEU A 348 -25.80 -20.40 -21.01
CA LEU A 348 -24.69 -21.15 -20.42
C LEU A 348 -24.36 -20.72 -18.98
N TRP A 349 -25.02 -19.69 -18.46
CA TRP A 349 -24.75 -19.15 -17.12
C TRP A 349 -24.86 -20.20 -16.01
N PRO A 350 -25.86 -21.11 -15.99
CA PRO A 350 -25.93 -22.14 -14.95
C PRO A 350 -24.70 -23.05 -14.93
N VAL A 351 -24.14 -23.37 -16.09
CA VAL A 351 -22.94 -24.20 -16.24
C VAL A 351 -21.69 -23.42 -15.77
N PHE A 352 -21.54 -22.17 -16.19
CA PHE A 352 -20.43 -21.32 -15.77
C PHE A 352 -20.42 -21.05 -14.27
N TRP A 353 -21.61 -20.89 -13.67
CA TRP A 353 -21.78 -20.80 -12.23
C TRP A 353 -21.32 -22.05 -11.50
N GLY A 354 -21.71 -23.23 -11.99
CA GLY A 354 -21.27 -24.52 -11.43
C GLY A 354 -19.74 -24.66 -11.45
N ILE A 355 -19.11 -24.30 -12.56
CA ILE A 355 -17.64 -24.34 -12.68
C ILE A 355 -16.98 -23.32 -11.75
N THR A 356 -17.48 -22.08 -11.72
CA THR A 356 -16.93 -20.99 -10.88
C THR A 356 -17.02 -21.37 -9.40
N PHE A 357 -18.13 -21.97 -8.97
CA PHE A 357 -18.31 -22.44 -7.60
C PHE A 357 -17.40 -23.63 -7.25
N PHE A 358 -17.23 -24.59 -8.15
CA PHE A 358 -16.31 -25.71 -7.94
C PHE A 358 -14.85 -25.24 -7.87
N CYS A 359 -14.44 -24.30 -8.72
CA CYS A 359 -13.13 -23.66 -8.65
C CYS A 359 -12.95 -22.91 -7.33
N PHE A 360 -13.96 -22.17 -6.86
CA PHE A 360 -13.92 -21.50 -5.57
C PHE A 360 -13.73 -22.48 -4.41
N LEU A 361 -14.48 -23.59 -4.40
CA LEU A 361 -14.33 -24.66 -3.42
C LEU A 361 -12.94 -25.28 -3.47
N SER A 362 -12.49 -25.69 -4.65
CA SER A 362 -11.15 -26.26 -4.86
C SER A 362 -10.06 -25.32 -4.38
N ASN A 363 -10.16 -24.01 -4.69
CA ASN A 363 -9.17 -23.02 -4.27
C ASN A 363 -9.21 -22.78 -2.75
N THR A 364 -10.39 -22.81 -2.13
CA THR A 364 -10.53 -22.69 -0.67
C THR A 364 -9.77 -23.81 0.05
N TYR A 365 -9.91 -25.05 -0.41
CA TYR A 365 -9.28 -26.21 0.26
C TYR A 365 -7.82 -26.47 -0.19
N ARG A 366 -7.53 -26.35 -1.48
CA ARG A 366 -6.22 -26.74 -2.04
C ARG A 366 -5.20 -25.61 -2.09
N VAL A 367 -5.65 -24.38 -2.29
CA VAL A 367 -4.75 -23.22 -2.45
C VAL A 367 -4.68 -22.42 -1.15
N ARG A 368 -5.82 -22.19 -0.51
CA ARG A 368 -5.92 -21.38 0.72
C ARG A 368 -5.77 -22.19 2.01
N HIS A 369 -5.69 -23.51 1.93
CA HIS A 369 -5.58 -24.43 3.08
C HIS A 369 -6.55 -24.10 4.23
N THR A 370 -7.76 -23.66 3.91
CA THR A 370 -8.75 -23.19 4.89
C THR A 370 -10.09 -23.88 4.68
N THR A 371 -11.05 -23.63 5.58
CA THR A 371 -12.40 -24.19 5.48
C THR A 371 -13.38 -23.16 4.94
N LEU A 372 -14.46 -23.61 4.29
CA LEU A 372 -15.56 -22.74 3.86
C LEU A 372 -16.09 -21.87 5.01
N ARG A 373 -16.21 -22.43 6.22
CA ARG A 373 -16.69 -21.69 7.40
C ARG A 373 -15.74 -20.56 7.79
N GLN A 374 -14.44 -20.82 7.75
CA GLN A 374 -13.42 -19.82 8.03
C GLN A 374 -13.38 -18.76 6.94
N THR A 375 -13.41 -19.15 5.65
CA THR A 375 -13.50 -18.22 4.52
C THR A 375 -14.74 -17.32 4.60
N LEU A 376 -15.87 -17.86 5.05
CA LEU A 376 -17.10 -17.08 5.27
C LEU A 376 -17.00 -16.15 6.50
N ALA A 377 -16.28 -16.56 7.54
CA ALA A 377 -16.01 -15.70 8.71
C ALA A 377 -15.07 -14.55 8.33
N ASP A 378 -14.01 -14.84 7.58
CA ASP A 378 -13.06 -13.85 7.05
C ASP A 378 -13.80 -12.85 6.15
N PHE A 379 -14.66 -13.34 5.24
CA PHE A 379 -15.51 -12.48 4.40
C PHE A 379 -16.46 -11.57 5.21
N ARG A 380 -16.96 -12.02 6.36
CA ARG A 380 -17.78 -11.17 7.25
C ARG A 380 -16.93 -10.12 7.99
N ALA A 381 -15.71 -10.48 8.39
CA ALA A 381 -14.77 -9.56 9.02
C ALA A 381 -14.30 -8.47 8.02
N ASP A 382 -14.00 -8.85 6.77
CA ASP A 382 -13.66 -7.93 5.68
C ASP A 382 -14.80 -6.92 5.41
N ASN A 383 -16.06 -7.38 5.48
CA ASN A 383 -17.24 -6.52 5.37
C ASN A 383 -17.42 -5.53 6.54
N GLN A 384 -16.85 -5.81 7.73
CA GLN A 384 -16.84 -4.83 8.82
C GLN A 384 -15.81 -3.73 8.56
N LYS A 385 -14.63 -4.08 8.00
CA LYS A 385 -13.61 -3.10 7.61
C LYS A 385 -14.15 -2.07 6.62
N THR A 386 -14.95 -2.51 5.63
CA THR A 386 -15.58 -1.63 4.62
C THR A 386 -16.66 -0.71 5.18
N LYS A 387 -17.33 -1.06 6.30
CA LYS A 387 -18.35 -0.19 6.90
C LYS A 387 -17.78 1.11 7.46
N LEU A 388 -16.54 1.09 7.97
CA LEU A 388 -15.89 2.28 8.51
C LEU A 388 -15.56 3.30 7.43
N LEU A 389 -15.21 2.84 6.22
CA LEU A 389 -14.79 3.74 5.15
C LEU A 389 -15.95 4.33 4.34
N LYS A 390 -17.21 3.90 4.55
CA LYS A 390 -18.41 4.32 3.78
C LYS A 390 -18.14 4.49 2.27
N ILE A 391 -17.25 3.66 1.71
CA ILE A 391 -16.81 3.83 0.32
C ILE A 391 -17.99 3.42 -0.56
N PHE A 392 -18.29 4.27 -1.55
CA PHE A 392 -19.43 4.09 -2.45
C PHE A 392 -20.81 4.18 -1.77
N GLU A 393 -20.91 4.75 -0.55
CA GLU A 393 -22.18 5.00 0.15
C GLU A 393 -22.79 6.38 -0.08
N ASN A 394 -22.10 7.29 -0.76
CA ASN A 394 -22.65 8.62 -1.05
C ASN A 394 -23.78 8.53 -2.09
N ASN A 395 -24.99 8.32 -1.58
CA ASN A 395 -26.21 8.84 -2.17
C ASN A 395 -26.17 10.38 -2.06
N ASP A 396 -25.32 11.01 -2.88
CA ASP A 396 -25.49 12.42 -3.19
C ASP A 396 -26.64 12.50 -4.19
N VAL A 397 -27.87 12.55 -3.65
CA VAL A 397 -28.99 13.17 -4.37
C VAL A 397 -28.71 14.67 -4.34
N PRO A 398 -28.86 15.39 -5.48
CA PRO A 398 -28.40 16.76 -5.67
C PRO A 398 -28.89 17.77 -4.63
#